data_AF-A0A059DC16-F1
#
_entry.id   AF-A0A059DC16-F1
#
_cell.length_a   1.000
_cell.length_b   1.000
_cell.length_c   1.000
_cell.angle_alpha   90.00
_cell.angle_beta   90.00
_cell.angle_gamma   90.00
#
_symmetry.space_group_name_H-M   'P 1'
#
loop_
_entity.id
_entity.type
_entity.pdbx_description
1 polymer ?
#
loop_
_entity_poly.entity_id
_entity_poly.type
_entity_poly.pdbx_seq_one_letter_code
_entity_poly.pdbx_strand_id
1 'polypeptide(L)'
;MCVTGASGYIALWLVKLLLQHGYTVKASVDNPNGLKKTEHLLGLNGAKDRLQLFKANILEEGSFDPIDEGCAGVFLHCLALLS
;
A
#
# COMPACT_ATOMS: atom_id res chain seq x y z
N MET A 1 -6.12 -2.80 7.42
CA MET A 1 -5.80 -1.38 7.19
C MET A 1 -5.46 -1.20 5.73
N CYS A 2 -5.93 -0.14 5.09
CA CYS A 2 -5.67 0.14 3.68
C CYS A 2 -4.70 1.33 3.57
N VAL A 3 -3.71 1.24 2.69
CA VAL A 3 -2.72 2.29 2.43
C VAL A 3 -2.70 2.53 0.92
N THR A 4 -3.04 3.73 0.48
CA THR A 4 -2.94 4.09 -0.94
C THR A 4 -1.59 4.72 -1.24
N GLY A 5 -0.99 4.47 -2.41
CA GLY A 5 0.28 5.11 -2.79
C GLY A 5 1.50 4.58 -2.02
N ALA A 6 1.56 3.26 -1.79
CA ALA A 6 2.57 2.62 -0.97
C ALA A 6 4.01 2.70 -1.52
N SER A 7 4.20 3.23 -2.73
CA SER A 7 5.52 3.43 -3.34
C SER A 7 6.30 4.63 -2.79
N GLY A 8 5.68 5.46 -1.95
CA GLY A 8 6.36 6.57 -1.27
C GLY A 8 7.21 6.11 -0.07
N TYR A 9 8.28 6.84 0.23
CA TYR A 9 9.17 6.54 1.36
C TYR A 9 8.43 6.54 2.72
N ILE A 10 7.51 7.48 2.92
CA ILE A 10 6.69 7.58 4.13
C ILE A 10 5.73 6.39 4.23
N ALA A 11 5.12 6.01 3.11
CA ALA A 11 4.18 4.91 3.07
C ALA A 11 4.86 3.56 3.38
N LEU A 12 6.11 3.36 2.95
CA LEU A 12 6.92 2.18 3.31
C LEU A 12 7.08 2.04 4.83
N TRP A 13 7.42 3.13 5.53
CA TRP A 13 7.56 3.13 6.99
C TRP A 13 6.24 2.88 7.71
N LEU A 14 5.14 3.44 7.20
CA LEU A 14 3.80 3.19 7.73
C LEU A 14 3.40 1.72 7.58
N VAL A 15 3.59 1.14 6.39
CA VAL A 15 3.33 -0.29 6.12
C VAL A 15 4.17 -1.16 7.04
N LYS A 16 5.45 -0.85 7.20
CA LYS A 16 6.34 -1.56 8.13
C LYS A 16 5.83 -1.51 9.57
N LEU A 17 5.43 -0.34 10.05
CA LEU A 17 4.92 -0.18 11.42
C LEU A 17 3.63 -0.97 11.63
N LEU A 18 2.69 -0.92 10.67
CA LEU A 18 1.44 -1.66 10.71
C LEU A 18 1.68 -3.18 10.72
N LEU A 19 2.57 -3.67 9.86
CA LEU A 19 2.95 -5.08 9.82
C LEU A 19 3.63 -5.53 11.12
N GLN A 20 4.46 -4.69 11.73
CA GLN A 20 5.10 -4.97 13.02
C GLN A 20 4.08 -5.06 14.16
N HIS A 21 3.03 -4.26 14.12
CA HIS A 21 1.93 -4.31 15.10
C HIS A 21 0.95 -5.46 14.85
N GLY A 22 1.20 -6.30 13.85
CA GLY A 22 0.38 -7.47 13.55
C GLY A 22 -0.85 -7.18 12.69
N TYR A 23 -0.99 -5.98 12.14
CA TYR A 23 -2.11 -5.64 11.26
C TYR A 23 -1.92 -6.23 9.87
N THR A 24 -3.03 -6.63 9.25
CA THR A 24 -3.10 -6.91 7.81
C THR A 24 -3.21 -5.59 7.05
N VAL A 25 -2.31 -5.40 6.09
CA VAL A 25 -2.17 -4.18 5.30
C VAL A 25 -2.48 -4.46 3.84
N LYS A 26 -3.48 -3.77 3.29
CA LYS A 26 -3.74 -3.70 1.85
C LYS A 26 -3.09 -2.43 1.32
N ALA A 27 -2.10 -2.55 0.45
CA ALA A 27 -1.31 -1.45 -0.06
C ALA A 27 -1.54 -1.29 -1.57
N SER A 28 -1.90 -0.08 -2.02
CA SER A 28 -2.04 0.20 -3.45
C SER A 28 -0.72 0.70 -4.06
N VAL A 29 -0.42 0.21 -5.25
CA VAL A 29 0.75 0.60 -6.04
C VAL A 29 0.33 0.90 -7.48
N ASP A 30 1.04 1.84 -8.11
CA ASP A 30 0.85 2.24 -9.52
C ASP A 30 1.13 1.06 -10.48
N ASN A 31 2.21 0.33 -10.20
CA ASN A 31 2.59 -0.85 -10.97
C ASN A 31 3.04 -1.97 -10.03
N PRO A 32 2.22 -3.02 -9.80
CA PRO A 32 2.61 -4.16 -8.96
C PRO A 32 3.77 -4.97 -9.55
N ASN A 33 3.97 -4.89 -10.87
CA ASN A 33 5.11 -5.50 -11.56
C ASN A 33 6.38 -4.62 -11.55
N GLY A 34 6.30 -3.43 -10.95
CA GLY A 34 7.45 -2.55 -10.75
C GLY A 34 8.33 -3.07 -9.62
N LEU A 35 9.12 -4.11 -9.89
CA LEU A 35 9.96 -4.82 -8.92
C LEU A 35 10.73 -3.88 -7.99
N LYS A 36 11.33 -2.79 -8.50
CA LYS A 36 12.06 -1.82 -7.65
C LYS A 36 11.23 -1.20 -6.52
N LYS A 37 9.95 -0.91 -6.77
CA LYS A 37 9.06 -0.27 -5.78
C LYS A 37 8.41 -1.31 -4.86
N THR A 38 8.17 -2.52 -5.37
CA THR A 38 7.48 -3.59 -4.63
C THR A 38 8.45 -4.50 -3.86
N GLU A 39 9.70 -4.66 -4.27
CA GLU A 39 10.71 -5.48 -3.57
C GLU A 39 10.95 -5.00 -2.14
N HIS A 40 11.05 -3.67 -1.94
CA HIS A 40 11.23 -3.11 -0.59
C HIS A 40 10.03 -3.37 0.32
N LEU A 41 8.82 -3.40 -0.22
CA LEU A 41 7.59 -3.69 0.51
C LEU A 41 7.47 -5.19 0.82
N LEU A 42 7.77 -6.04 -0.16
CA LEU A 42 7.75 -7.51 -0.03
C LEU A 42 8.87 -8.03 0.87
N GLY A 43 9.97 -7.28 1.00
CA GLY A 43 11.07 -7.58 1.92
C GLY A 43 10.80 -7.24 3.39
N LEU A 44 9.65 -6.65 3.72
CA LEU A 44 9.29 -6.35 5.11
C LEU A 44 8.93 -7.63 5.87
N ASN A 45 9.30 -7.66 7.15
CA ASN A 45 8.94 -8.78 8.02
C ASN A 45 7.41 -8.86 8.19
N GLY A 46 6.83 -10.03 7.94
CA GLY A 46 5.38 -10.26 7.93
C GLY A 46 4.67 -9.82 6.64
N ALA A 47 5.38 -9.30 5.63
CA ALA A 47 4.77 -8.92 4.36
C ALA A 47 4.19 -10.12 3.61
N LYS A 48 4.89 -11.26 3.58
CA LYS A 48 4.42 -12.46 2.87
C LYS A 48 3.03 -12.94 3.33
N ASP A 49 2.71 -12.75 4.60
CA ASP A 49 1.48 -13.27 5.20
C ASP A 49 0.39 -12.19 5.34
N ARG A 50 0.79 -10.93 5.54
CA ARG A 50 -0.12 -9.84 5.94
C ARG A 50 -0.12 -8.62 5.01
N LEU A 51 0.78 -8.56 4.02
CA LEU A 51 0.79 -7.49 3.02
C LEU A 51 0.12 -7.98 1.73
N GLN A 52 -0.90 -7.26 1.30
CA GLN A 52 -1.57 -7.48 0.03
C GLN A 52 -1.35 -6.26 -0.86
N LEU A 53 -0.68 -6.44 -1.99
CA LEU A 53 -0.46 -5.39 -2.97
C LEU A 53 -1.56 -5.42 -4.02
N PHE A 54 -2.17 -4.27 -4.30
CA PHE A 54 -3.16 -4.11 -5.35
C PHE A 54 -2.77 -2.99 -6.30
N LYS A 55 -3.10 -3.15 -7.57
CA LYS A 55 -2.97 -2.06 -8.54
C LYS A 55 -4.11 -1.08 -8.32
N ALA A 56 -3.79 0.19 -8.05
CA ALA A 56 -4.79 1.26 -8.06
C ALA A 56 -4.16 2.53 -8.61
N ASN A 57 -4.87 3.20 -9.52
CA ASN A 57 -4.44 4.45 -10.10
C ASN A 57 -5.39 5.57 -9.65
N ILE A 58 -4.84 6.65 -9.10
CA ILE A 58 -5.60 7.84 -8.69
C ILE A 58 -6.31 8.54 -9.86
N LEU A 59 -5.83 8.32 -11.09
CA LEU A 59 -6.41 8.88 -12.30
C LEU A 59 -7.50 8.00 -12.93
N GLU A 60 -7.69 6.78 -12.43
CA GLU A 60 -8.72 5.86 -12.91
C GLU A 60 -9.85 5.79 -11.89
N GLU A 61 -11.01 6.31 -12.26
CA GLU A 61 -12.24 6.20 -11.48
C GLU A 61 -12.57 4.71 -11.27
N GLY A 62 -12.90 4.31 -10.04
CA GLY A 62 -13.15 2.90 -9.68
C GLY A 62 -11.91 2.06 -9.34
N SER A 63 -10.68 2.59 -9.46
CA SER A 63 -9.45 1.85 -9.13
C SER A 63 -9.31 1.47 -7.64
N PHE A 64 -10.08 2.11 -6.76
CA PHE A 64 -10.04 1.89 -5.31
C PHE A 64 -11.23 1.09 -4.79
N ASP A 65 -12.19 0.74 -5.65
CA ASP A 65 -13.33 -0.11 -5.32
C ASP A 65 -12.95 -1.42 -4.59
N PRO A 66 -11.83 -2.11 -4.92
CA PRO A 66 -11.43 -3.31 -4.17
C PRO A 66 -10.85 -3.03 -2.77
N ILE A 67 -10.60 -1.78 -2.39
CA ILE A 67 -10.11 -1.38 -1.07
C ILE A 67 -11.24 -1.28 -0.02
N ASP A 68 -12.49 -1.11 -0.46
CA ASP A 68 -13.63 -0.85 0.43
C ASP A 68 -14.14 -2.10 1.17
N GLU A 69 -13.86 -3.33 0.69
CA GLU A 69 -14.22 -4.54 1.43
C GLU A 69 -13.19 -4.86 2.54
N GLY A 70 -13.58 -4.60 3.79
CA GLY A 70 -12.92 -5.13 4.99
C GLY A 70 -11.77 -4.29 5.54
N CYS A 71 -11.62 -3.03 5.12
CA CYS A 71 -10.67 -2.11 5.73
C CYS A 71 -11.32 -1.24 6.81
N ALA A 72 -10.99 -1.52 8.08
CA ALA A 72 -11.43 -0.71 9.23
C ALA A 72 -10.88 0.74 9.24
N GLY A 73 -9.96 1.08 8.35
CA GLY A 73 -9.40 2.40 8.19
C GLY A 73 -8.57 2.49 6.90
N VAL A 74 -8.80 3.56 6.14
CA VAL A 74 -8.08 3.89 4.90
C VAL A 74 -7.12 5.03 5.21
N PHE A 75 -5.82 4.74 5.21
CA PHE A 75 -4.76 5.74 5.24
C PHE A 75 -4.52 6.23 3.82
N LEU A 76 -5.18 7.34 3.51
CA LEU A 76 -5.01 8.06 2.26
C LEU A 76 -3.78 8.97 2.38
N HIS A 77 -2.57 8.42 2.22
CA HIS A 77 -1.42 9.30 1.98
C HIS A 77 -1.41 9.63 0.48
N CYS A 78 -2.08 10.74 0.16
CA CYS A 78 -2.03 11.35 -1.16
C CYS A 78 -0.56 11.58 -1.53
N LEU A 79 -0.22 11.26 -2.77
CA LEU A 79 1.01 11.65 -3.44
C LEU A 79 1.07 13.19 -3.42
N ALA A 80 1.67 13.77 -2.38
CA ALA A 80 2.00 15.19 -2.40
C ALA A 80 3.12 15.38 -3.43
N LEU A 81 2.72 15.84 -4.60
CA LEU A 81 3.51 16.65 -5.54
C LEU A 81 4.81 17.19 -4.94
N LEU A 82 5.93 16.52 -5.21
CA LEU A 82 7.27 17.12 -5.19
C LEU A 82 8.06 16.48 -6.34
N SER A 83 7.66 16.86 -7.55
CA SER A 83 8.58 16.99 -8.69
C SER A 83 9.15 18.40 -8.68
#